data_AF-A0A258H9V4-F1
#
_entry.id   AF-A0A258H9V4-F1
#
_cell.length_a   1.000
_cell.length_b   1.000
_cell.length_c   1.000
_cell.angle_alpha   90.00
_cell.angle_beta   90.00
_cell.angle_gamma   90.00
#
_symmetry.space_group_name_H-M   'P 1'
#
loop_
_entity.id
_entity.type
_entity.pdbx_description
1 polymer ?
#
loop_
_entity_poly.entity_id
_entity_poly.type
_entity_poly.pdbx_seq_one_letter_code
_entity_poly.pdbx_strand_id
1 'polypeptide(L)'
;MHITQSERYLYGQGSEQTKRSQKEKSRQGDSLMEFMTIDEAKARLVAIEADPTMKTVGRYSPTAVQWPGNIMPFSEVHIAYLNKNKNVNPAQYLKNLELMIKIRE
;
A
#
# COMPACT_ATOMS: atom_id res chain seq x y z
N MET A 1 9.88 68.59 3.01
CA MET A 1 9.51 68.26 4.40
C MET A 1 8.06 67.82 4.40
N HIS A 2 7.81 66.59 4.89
CA HIS A 2 6.52 66.07 5.39
C HIS A 2 5.38 65.84 4.40
N ILE A 3 5.41 64.70 3.70
CA ILE A 3 4.18 63.99 3.32
C ILE A 3 3.90 62.96 4.42
N THR A 4 2.71 63.08 4.98
CA THR A 4 2.16 62.36 6.13
C THR A 4 1.78 60.91 5.82
N GLN A 5 1.88 60.04 6.83
CA GLN A 5 1.52 58.62 6.81
C GLN A 5 0.00 58.42 6.70
N SER A 6 -0.57 58.30 5.49
CA SER A 6 -1.97 57.86 5.33
C SER A 6 -2.35 57.40 3.91
N GLU A 7 -1.46 56.68 3.21
CA GLU A 7 -1.80 55.99 1.94
C GLU A 7 -1.19 54.57 1.88
N ARG A 8 -1.07 53.92 3.05
CA ARG A 8 -1.06 52.46 3.08
C ARG A 8 -2.51 52.03 3.06
N TYR A 9 -3.05 51.65 1.91
CA TYR A 9 -4.13 50.69 1.65
C TYR A 9 -4.72 51.03 0.27
N LEU A 10 -4.99 49.99 -0.52
CA LEU A 10 -5.54 49.97 -1.89
C LEU A 10 -4.52 49.81 -3.01
N TYR A 11 -3.98 48.59 -3.14
CA TYR A 11 -4.17 47.76 -4.34
C TYR A 11 -3.72 46.34 -3.99
N GLY A 12 -4.69 45.55 -3.55
CA GLY A 12 -4.55 44.11 -3.47
C GLY A 12 -4.79 43.46 -4.84
N GLN A 13 -4.34 42.21 -4.92
CA GLN A 13 -4.73 41.17 -5.89
C GLN A 13 -4.11 41.24 -7.28
N GLY A 14 -3.10 40.40 -7.48
CA GLY A 14 -2.83 39.84 -8.80
C GLY A 14 -1.39 39.36 -9.00
N SER A 15 -0.99 38.24 -8.36
CA SER A 15 0.10 37.38 -8.90
C SER A 15 0.50 36.14 -8.07
N GLU A 16 -0.19 35.76 -6.99
CA GLU A 16 0.31 34.66 -6.12
C GLU A 16 -0.52 33.35 -6.12
N GLN A 17 -1.46 33.17 -7.05
CA GLN A 17 -2.25 31.93 -7.11
C GLN A 17 -1.70 30.84 -8.05
N THR A 18 -0.75 31.14 -8.92
CA THR A 18 -0.33 30.17 -9.97
C THR A 18 0.92 29.35 -9.65
N LYS A 19 1.50 29.46 -8.45
CA LYS A 19 2.69 28.66 -8.06
C LYS A 19 2.51 27.76 -6.83
N ARG A 20 1.39 27.87 -6.09
CA ARG A 20 1.11 26.96 -4.96
C ARG A 20 0.45 25.63 -5.38
N SER A 21 -0.27 25.61 -6.50
CA SER A 21 -1.03 24.43 -6.94
C SER A 21 -0.18 23.27 -7.53
N GLN A 22 1.11 23.45 -7.78
CA GLN A 22 1.98 22.38 -8.30
C GLN A 22 2.95 21.78 -7.28
N LYS A 23 3.17 22.42 -6.13
CA LYS A 23 4.12 21.91 -5.12
C LYS A 23 3.47 21.00 -4.05
N GLU A 24 2.14 21.00 -3.94
CA GLU A 24 1.41 20.09 -3.04
C GLU A 24 1.01 18.77 -3.70
N LYS A 25 1.05 18.66 -5.04
CA LYS A 25 0.76 17.42 -5.77
C LYS A 25 1.90 16.40 -5.77
N SER A 26 3.08 16.77 -5.26
CA SER A 26 4.28 15.92 -5.21
C SER A 26 4.57 15.33 -3.83
N ARG A 27 3.66 15.49 -2.86
CA ARG A 27 3.77 14.93 -1.50
C ARG A 27 2.68 13.91 -1.15
N GLN A 28 1.84 13.52 -2.11
CA GLN A 28 0.91 12.39 -1.99
C GLN A 28 1.55 11.14 -2.63
N GLY A 29 2.71 10.75 -2.13
CA GLY A 29 3.44 9.56 -2.58
C GLY A 29 3.60 8.49 -1.51
N ASP A 30 3.28 8.80 -0.26
CA ASP A 30 3.45 7.86 0.85
C ASP A 30 2.44 8.17 1.95
N SER A 31 1.73 7.14 2.42
CA SER A 31 0.76 7.18 3.51
C SER A 31 -0.67 7.59 3.15
N LEU A 32 -1.27 6.87 2.18
CA LEU A 32 -2.57 6.27 2.44
C LEU A 32 -2.27 4.92 3.08
N MET A 33 -2.66 4.70 4.34
CA MET A 33 -2.87 3.34 4.79
C MET A 33 -4.00 2.78 3.92
N GLU A 34 -3.59 2.19 2.80
CA GLU A 34 -4.45 1.57 1.80
C GLU A 34 -5.19 0.46 2.54
N PHE A 35 -6.44 0.71 2.91
CA PHE A 35 -7.30 -0.26 3.56
C PHE A 35 -7.60 -1.34 2.53
N MET A 36 -6.78 -2.38 2.53
CA MET A 36 -7.00 -3.58 1.73
C MET A 36 -7.85 -4.56 2.54
N THR A 37 -8.95 -4.99 1.93
CA THR A 37 -9.82 -6.03 2.48
C THR A 37 -9.16 -7.41 2.39
N ILE A 38 -9.67 -8.38 3.15
CA ILE A 38 -9.15 -9.76 3.08
C ILE A 38 -9.40 -10.40 1.71
N ASP A 39 -10.51 -10.06 1.05
CA ASP A 39 -10.83 -10.61 -0.28
C ASP A 39 -9.89 -10.05 -1.35
N GLU A 40 -9.57 -8.75 -1.29
CA GLU A 40 -8.54 -8.14 -2.15
C GLU A 40 -7.16 -8.72 -1.89
N ALA A 41 -6.81 -8.92 -0.61
CA ALA A 41 -5.57 -9.57 -0.22
C ALA A 41 -5.50 -11.01 -0.78
N LYS A 42 -6.62 -11.74 -0.79
CA LYS A 42 -6.70 -13.10 -1.35
C LYS A 42 -6.48 -13.09 -2.85
N ALA A 43 -7.17 -12.20 -3.58
CA ALA A 43 -7.00 -12.07 -5.03
C ALA A 43 -5.53 -11.74 -5.39
N ARG A 44 -4.90 -10.85 -4.63
CA ARG A 44 -3.49 -10.50 -4.84
C ARG A 44 -2.54 -11.65 -4.52
N LEU A 45 -2.76 -12.39 -3.44
CA LEU A 45 -1.96 -13.57 -3.10
C LEU A 45 -2.06 -14.67 -4.17
N VAL A 46 -3.24 -14.89 -4.75
CA VAL A 46 -3.43 -15.84 -5.85
C VAL A 46 -2.66 -15.38 -7.10
N ALA A 47 -2.68 -14.08 -7.41
CA ALA A 47 -1.90 -13.52 -8.52
C ALA A 47 -0.39 -13.67 -8.31
N ILE A 48 0.10 -13.42 -7.09
CA ILE A 48 1.50 -13.63 -6.70
C ILE A 48 1.89 -15.11 -6.81
N GLU A 49 1.01 -16.03 -6.40
CA GLU A 49 1.26 -17.47 -6.47
C GLU A 49 1.38 -17.98 -7.91
N ALA A 50 0.71 -17.33 -8.85
CA ALA A 50 0.82 -17.64 -10.28
C ALA A 50 2.01 -16.98 -10.99
N ASP A 51 2.71 -16.03 -10.34
CA ASP A 51 3.83 -15.29 -10.93
C ASP A 51 5.13 -16.12 -10.85
N PRO A 52 5.74 -16.52 -11.98
CA PRO A 52 6.97 -17.32 -11.98
C PRO A 52 8.20 -16.57 -11.45
N THR A 53 8.13 -15.23 -11.33
CA THR A 53 9.20 -14.40 -10.75
C THR A 53 9.17 -14.37 -9.21
N MET A 54 8.14 -14.98 -8.61
CA MET A 54 7.92 -15.03 -7.17
C MET A 54 8.13 -16.45 -6.64
N LYS A 55 8.91 -16.57 -5.56
CA LYS A 55 9.11 -17.84 -4.86
C LYS A 55 7.93 -18.12 -3.94
N THR A 56 6.91 -18.79 -4.46
CA THR A 56 5.74 -19.23 -3.68
C THR A 56 5.84 -20.73 -3.38
N VAL A 57 5.72 -21.09 -2.10
CA VAL A 57 5.77 -22.48 -1.66
C VAL A 57 4.63 -22.74 -0.68
N GLY A 58 3.87 -23.80 -0.96
CA GLY A 58 2.87 -24.30 -0.03
C GLY A 58 3.50 -24.83 1.26
N ARG A 59 2.68 -24.98 2.30
CA ARG A 59 3.11 -25.49 3.60
C ARG A 59 2.30 -26.72 4.00
N TYR A 60 2.98 -27.77 4.45
CA TYR A 60 2.31 -28.91 5.07
C TYR A 60 1.54 -28.48 6.32
N SER A 61 0.30 -28.96 6.45
CA SER A 61 -0.52 -28.83 7.64
C SER A 61 -1.34 -30.10 7.86
N PRO A 62 -1.28 -30.75 9.04
CA PRO A 62 -2.07 -31.96 9.30
C PRO A 62 -3.58 -31.78 9.14
N THR A 63 -4.07 -30.54 9.30
CA THR A 63 -5.49 -30.19 9.18
C THR A 63 -5.89 -29.77 7.76
N ALA A 64 -4.93 -29.67 6.83
CA ALA A 64 -5.15 -29.31 5.43
C ALA A 64 -5.64 -30.50 4.58
N VAL A 65 -6.56 -31.31 5.11
CA VAL A 65 -7.05 -32.56 4.49
C VAL A 65 -7.76 -32.35 3.15
N GLN A 66 -8.22 -31.13 2.88
CA GLN A 66 -8.86 -30.73 1.63
C GLN A 66 -7.86 -30.47 0.48
N TRP A 67 -6.55 -30.42 0.75
CA TRP A 67 -5.53 -30.21 -0.26
C TRP A 67 -4.64 -31.45 -0.42
N PRO A 68 -4.21 -31.78 -1.66
CA PRO A 68 -3.36 -32.95 -1.90
C PRO A 68 -2.09 -32.97 -1.04
N GLY A 69 -1.80 -34.13 -0.44
CA GLY A 69 -0.62 -34.29 0.42
C GLY A 69 -0.67 -33.48 1.72
N ASN A 70 -1.85 -32.97 2.09
CA ASN A 70 -2.04 -32.06 3.22
C ASN A 70 -1.17 -30.80 3.11
N ILE A 71 -0.88 -30.36 1.88
CA ILE A 71 -0.09 -29.15 1.60
C ILE A 71 -1.07 -28.01 1.32
N MET A 72 -1.11 -27.05 2.23
CA MET A 72 -1.88 -25.82 2.04
C MET A 72 -1.17 -24.92 1.01
N PRO A 73 -1.89 -24.38 0.01
CA PRO A 73 -1.35 -23.44 -0.97
C PRO A 73 -0.76 -22.19 -0.32
N PHE A 74 0.16 -21.52 -1.01
CA PHE A 74 0.84 -20.33 -0.48
C PHE A 74 -0.17 -19.24 -0.12
N SER A 75 -1.10 -18.95 -1.02
CA SER A 75 -2.16 -17.96 -0.79
C SER A 75 -3.00 -18.26 0.45
N GLU A 76 -3.40 -19.52 0.65
CA GLU A 76 -4.23 -19.94 1.78
C GLU A 76 -3.47 -19.86 3.11
N VAL A 77 -2.16 -20.16 3.13
CA VAL A 77 -1.31 -19.98 4.33
C VAL A 77 -1.31 -18.51 4.77
N HIS A 78 -1.14 -17.59 3.83
CA HIS A 78 -1.07 -16.17 4.11
C HIS A 78 -2.43 -15.55 4.46
N ILE A 79 -3.51 -16.02 3.84
CA ILE A 79 -4.87 -15.64 4.24
C ILE A 79 -5.23 -16.14 5.63
N ALA A 80 -4.88 -17.38 5.99
CA ALA A 80 -5.07 -17.89 7.34
C ALA A 80 -4.33 -17.04 8.38
N TYR A 81 -3.11 -16.60 8.06
CA TYR A 81 -2.35 -15.68 8.92
C TYR A 81 -3.05 -14.33 9.10
N LEU A 82 -3.46 -13.67 8.01
CA LEU A 82 -4.17 -12.38 8.09
C LEU A 82 -5.50 -12.50 8.84
N ASN A 83 -6.22 -13.62 8.64
CA ASN A 83 -7.45 -13.88 9.34
C ASN A 83 -7.25 -14.08 10.85
N LYS A 84 -6.16 -14.73 11.26
CA LYS A 84 -5.82 -14.92 12.67
C LYS A 84 -5.32 -13.63 13.34
N ASN A 85 -4.64 -12.76 12.58
CA ASN A 85 -3.97 -11.57 13.10
C ASN A 85 -4.66 -10.28 12.63
N LYS A 86 -5.79 -9.94 13.25
CA LYS A 86 -6.64 -8.79 12.85
C LYS A 86 -5.97 -7.41 12.94
N ASN A 87 -4.87 -7.30 13.69
CA ASN A 87 -4.11 -6.05 13.84
C ASN A 87 -3.06 -5.84 12.73
N VAL A 88 -2.83 -6.85 11.89
CA VAL A 88 -1.89 -6.73 10.77
C VAL A 88 -2.58 -6.00 9.62
N ASN A 89 -1.96 -4.93 9.13
CA ASN A 89 -2.41 -4.26 7.91
C ASN A 89 -2.12 -5.16 6.69
N PRO A 90 -3.14 -5.65 5.95
CA PRO A 90 -2.93 -6.56 4.82
C PRO A 90 -2.09 -5.94 3.68
N ALA A 91 -2.29 -4.66 3.38
CA ALA A 91 -1.56 -3.98 2.30
C ALA A 91 -0.05 -3.90 2.61
N GLN A 92 0.30 -3.53 3.85
CA GLN A 92 1.71 -3.49 4.27
C GLN A 92 2.32 -4.89 4.31
N TYR A 93 1.56 -5.87 4.82
CA TYR A 93 1.99 -7.26 4.88
C TYR A 93 2.36 -7.79 3.49
N LEU A 94 1.49 -7.56 2.50
CA LEU A 94 1.71 -8.02 1.13
C LEU A 94 2.90 -7.35 0.45
N LYS A 95 3.07 -6.03 0.62
CA LYS A 95 4.27 -5.33 0.11
C LYS A 95 5.56 -5.92 0.68
N ASN A 96 5.58 -6.19 1.98
CA ASN A 96 6.74 -6.81 2.62
C ASN A 96 6.96 -8.25 2.12
N LEU A 97 5.87 -9.01 1.95
CA LEU A 97 5.92 -10.38 1.47
C LEU A 97 6.49 -10.46 0.04
N GLU A 98 6.01 -9.61 -0.87
CA GLU A 98 6.51 -9.51 -2.25
C GLU A 98 8.02 -9.25 -2.29
N LEU A 99 8.52 -8.33 -1.47
CA LEU A 99 9.96 -8.04 -1.38
C LEU A 99 10.77 -9.25 -0.90
N MET A 100 10.21 -10.08 -0.02
CA MET A 100 10.89 -11.25 0.53
C MET A 100 10.93 -12.44 -0.44
N ILE A 101 9.89 -12.62 -1.25
CA ILE A 101 9.73 -13.79 -2.12
C ILE A 101 10.19 -13.56 -3.56
N LYS A 102 10.44 -12.30 -3.95
CA LYS A 102 10.90 -11.98 -5.30
C LYS A 102 12.24 -12.66 -5.58
N ILE A 103 12.30 -13.40 -6.68
CA ILE A 103 13.52 -14.04 -7.15
C ILE A 103 14.46 -12.93 -7.66
N ARG A 104 15.72 -12.96 -7.20
CA ARG A 104 16.76 -12.06 -7.71
C ARG A 104 17.40 -12.73 -8.92
N GLU A 105 17.36 -12.05 -10.06
CA GLU A 105 18.16 -12.40 -11.24
C GLU A 105 19.64 -12.06 -11.01
#